data_AF-A0A5A7S5S9-F1
#
_entry.id   AF-A0A5A7S5S9-F1
#
_cell.length_a   1.000
_cell.length_b   1.000
_cell.length_c   1.000
_cell.angle_alpha   90.00
_cell.angle_beta   90.00
_cell.angle_gamma   90.00
#
_symmetry.space_group_name_H-M   'P 1'
#
loop_
_entity.id
_entity.type
_entity.pdbx_description
1 polymer ?
#
loop_
_entity_poly.entity_id
_entity_poly.type
_entity_poly.pdbx_seq_one_letter_code
_entity_poly.pdbx_strand_id
1 'polypeptide(L)'
;MDSKRLLISIITLIIVGVVLFAIISLPAGKRDQKPVVWIDYPRNGEKVYGIFIVRGRAYDPEGKIEFVEVKVNEGEWKKVKGAENWSCEVNTEKIQEDVCYIYARAWDGYQYSDVVKVKVYIQRIVESDVHKWAIFVAAANVEIGNKKLGNGILFLAEEMARYLINNLSFPSCHVFILFDDGWIRSSNGEGGRICTLQERPNSIEGAIYGPATKKFFTFVIDKVKNDANKYNDSEVFIWISGHGVGDPNQKFTGGKILERSEIILWDSILGDRELGSALEDLKAKLCLVVDSCYSGGFANRVIFNIPSFLKSGIPKDGRIVITGESKFSIGYSSSLSGPLFTRLWFEGLKSGKADGFKRGILSIGGRLHFRFLKDGRVSVEEAFYYAKYMIRVNYPSLILMQPQINDMYPHPFPLNGKEMFL
;
A
#
# COMPACT_ATOMS: atom_id res chain seq x y z
N MET A 1 9.71 -1.74 91.85
CA MET A 1 9.80 -2.31 90.49
C MET A 1 11.24 -2.16 90.03
N ASP A 2 11.90 -3.25 89.66
CA ASP A 2 13.33 -3.27 89.30
C ASP A 2 13.61 -2.30 88.14
N SER A 3 14.64 -1.44 88.25
CA SER A 3 14.92 -0.37 87.28
C SER A 3 15.16 -0.91 85.87
N LYS A 4 15.68 -2.13 85.76
CA LYS A 4 15.80 -2.87 84.49
C LYS A 4 14.44 -3.22 83.88
N ARG A 5 13.44 -3.61 84.68
CA ARG A 5 12.09 -3.92 84.19
C ARG A 5 11.36 -2.65 83.73
N LEU A 6 11.54 -1.53 84.43
CA LEU A 6 10.98 -0.24 84.01
C LEU A 6 11.59 0.22 82.67
N LEU A 7 12.92 0.10 82.53
CA LEU A 7 13.62 0.45 81.29
C LEU A 7 13.19 -0.43 80.11
N ILE A 8 13.04 -1.74 80.32
CA ILE A 8 12.52 -2.65 79.29
C ILE A 8 11.11 -2.25 78.87
N SER A 9 10.20 -1.99 79.82
CA SER A 9 8.82 -1.58 79.49
C SER A 9 8.76 -0.26 78.71
N ILE A 10 9.60 0.71 79.05
CA ILE A 10 9.69 1.99 78.32
C ILE A 10 10.20 1.76 76.90
N ILE A 11 11.26 0.97 76.73
CA ILE A 11 11.80 0.63 75.41
C ILE A 11 10.75 -0.12 74.57
N THR A 12 10.03 -1.06 75.17
CA THR A 12 8.95 -1.78 74.48
C THR A 12 7.83 -0.84 74.04
N LEU A 13 7.41 0.10 74.89
CA LEU A 13 6.40 1.12 74.55
C LEU A 13 6.88 2.04 73.42
N ILE A 14 8.14 2.43 73.41
CA ILE A 14 8.73 3.25 72.33
C ILE A 14 8.76 2.46 71.02
N ILE A 15 9.21 1.19 71.04
CA ILE A 15 9.23 0.34 69.86
C ILE A 15 7.82 0.13 69.31
N VAL A 16 6.86 -0.19 70.18
CA VAL A 16 5.44 -0.35 69.80
C VAL A 16 4.89 0.96 69.23
N GLY A 17 5.22 2.10 69.84
CA GLY A 17 4.83 3.42 69.36
C GLY A 17 5.42 3.77 67.99
N VAL A 18 6.70 3.46 67.76
CA VAL A 18 7.38 3.66 66.47
C VAL A 18 6.81 2.74 65.40
N VAL A 19 6.51 1.47 65.73
CA VAL A 19 5.88 0.52 64.80
C VAL A 19 4.46 0.96 64.46
N LEU A 20 3.66 1.36 65.45
CA LEU A 20 2.31 1.90 65.22
C LEU A 20 2.36 3.19 64.38
N PHE A 21 3.26 4.11 64.69
CA PHE A 21 3.44 5.32 63.92
C PHE A 21 3.89 5.02 62.48
N ALA A 22 4.78 4.05 62.27
CA ALA A 22 5.19 3.61 60.94
C ALA A 22 4.02 2.98 60.17
N ILE A 23 3.19 2.15 60.81
CA ILE A 23 1.99 1.54 60.20
C ILE A 23 0.95 2.61 59.83
N ILE A 24 0.74 3.60 60.68
CA ILE A 24 -0.22 4.70 60.47
C ILE A 24 0.31 5.73 59.45
N SER A 25 1.63 5.89 59.35
CA SER A 25 2.30 6.81 58.42
C SER A 25 2.59 6.19 57.05
N LEU A 26 2.27 4.90 56.84
CA LEU A 26 2.24 4.34 55.51
C LEU A 26 1.17 5.10 54.72
N PRO A 27 1.53 5.81 53.63
CA PRO A 27 0.51 6.40 52.78
C PRO A 27 -0.41 5.26 52.34
N ALA A 28 -1.72 5.43 52.50
CA ALA A 28 -2.68 4.52 51.91
C ALA A 28 -2.29 4.37 50.44
N GLY A 29 -1.79 3.18 50.04
CA GLY A 29 -1.24 2.97 48.72
C GLY A 29 -2.24 3.48 47.69
N LYS A 30 -1.80 4.35 46.78
CA LYS A 30 -2.67 4.92 45.74
C LYS A 30 -3.38 3.74 45.08
N ARG A 31 -4.71 3.70 45.20
CA ARG A 31 -5.50 2.59 44.69
C ARG A 31 -5.37 2.62 43.17
N ASP A 32 -4.74 1.59 42.62
CA ASP A 32 -4.54 1.45 41.19
C ASP A 32 -5.89 1.41 40.46
N GLN A 33 -6.14 2.37 39.57
CA GLN A 33 -7.40 2.41 38.81
C GLN A 33 -7.24 1.55 37.57
N LYS A 34 -8.35 0.96 37.09
CA LYS A 34 -8.29 0.17 35.86
C LYS A 34 -7.91 1.08 34.68
N PRO A 35 -7.14 0.56 33.71
CA PRO A 35 -6.89 1.28 32.48
C PRO A 35 -8.19 1.40 31.70
N VAL A 36 -8.24 2.37 30.79
CA VAL A 36 -9.35 2.57 29.85
C VAL A 36 -8.86 2.31 28.44
N VAL A 37 -9.70 1.68 27.62
CA VAL A 37 -9.41 1.37 26.21
C VAL A 37 -10.57 1.85 25.34
N TRP A 38 -10.26 2.27 24.12
CA TRP A 38 -11.24 2.65 23.10
C TRP A 38 -10.89 2.02 21.76
N ILE A 39 -11.92 1.65 20.99
CA ILE A 39 -11.81 1.34 19.56
C ILE A 39 -12.25 2.61 18.83
N ASP A 40 -11.32 3.29 18.16
CA ASP A 40 -11.60 4.53 17.43
C ASP A 40 -12.08 4.25 16.00
N TYR A 41 -11.55 3.19 15.37
CA TYR A 41 -11.98 2.70 14.05
C TYR A 41 -11.84 1.16 13.97
N PRO A 42 -12.79 0.45 13.36
CA PRO A 42 -14.05 0.96 12.78
C PRO A 42 -15.02 1.45 13.85
N ARG A 43 -15.93 2.35 13.47
CA ARG A 43 -17.01 2.80 14.37
C ARG A 43 -18.11 1.76 14.42
N ASN A 44 -18.88 1.76 15.51
CA ASN A 44 -20.00 0.86 15.67
C ASN A 44 -21.05 1.08 14.56
N GLY A 45 -21.34 0.02 13.82
CA GLY A 45 -22.24 0.01 12.68
C GLY A 45 -21.60 0.29 11.32
N GLU A 46 -20.29 0.53 11.24
CA GLU A 46 -19.61 0.73 9.96
C GLU A 46 -19.54 -0.54 9.12
N LYS A 47 -19.51 -0.35 7.79
CA LYS A 47 -19.25 -1.40 6.82
C LYS A 47 -17.74 -1.58 6.68
N VAL A 48 -17.29 -2.84 6.71
CA VAL A 48 -15.89 -3.21 6.51
C VAL A 48 -15.78 -4.27 5.42
N TYR A 49 -14.61 -4.36 4.82
CA TYR A 49 -14.34 -5.27 3.71
C TYR A 49 -12.96 -5.93 3.85
N GLY A 50 -12.88 -7.21 3.49
CA GLY A 50 -11.62 -7.92 3.27
C GLY A 50 -10.67 -7.84 4.46
N ILE A 51 -9.50 -7.26 4.25
CA ILE A 51 -8.54 -6.98 5.31
C ILE A 51 -8.54 -5.48 5.59
N PHE A 52 -8.77 -5.09 6.83
CA PHE A 52 -8.73 -3.69 7.27
C PHE A 52 -7.97 -3.54 8.59
N ILE A 53 -7.60 -2.29 8.91
CA ILE A 53 -6.89 -1.96 10.15
C ILE A 53 -7.91 -1.51 11.19
N VAL A 54 -7.91 -2.18 12.35
CA VAL A 54 -8.56 -1.71 13.57
C VAL A 54 -7.55 -0.86 14.32
N ARG A 55 -7.98 0.29 14.84
CA ARG A 55 -7.15 1.13 15.71
C ARG A 55 -7.93 1.68 16.89
N GLY A 56 -7.18 2.04 17.91
CA GLY A 56 -7.74 2.67 19.09
C GLY A 56 -6.69 3.25 20.00
N ARG A 57 -7.16 3.66 21.18
CA ARG A 57 -6.33 4.23 22.23
C ARG A 57 -6.49 3.48 23.53
N ALA A 58 -5.49 3.56 24.39
CA ALA A 58 -5.56 3.12 25.78
C ALA A 58 -4.89 4.17 26.67
N TYR A 59 -5.38 4.29 27.89
CA TYR A 59 -4.89 5.26 28.86
C TYR A 59 -4.99 4.68 30.26
N ASP A 60 -3.94 4.91 31.06
CA ASP A 60 -3.91 4.58 32.47
C ASP A 60 -3.63 5.84 33.30
N PRO A 61 -4.41 6.15 34.35
CA PRO A 61 -4.20 7.36 35.15
C PRO A 61 -2.99 7.29 36.09
N GLU A 62 -2.53 6.10 36.45
CA GLU A 62 -1.49 5.84 37.43
C GLU A 62 -0.13 5.57 36.81
N GLY A 63 -0.11 4.99 35.60
CA GLY A 63 1.10 4.47 34.99
C GLY A 63 0.99 4.28 33.49
N LYS A 64 1.64 3.23 33.01
CA LYS A 64 1.80 2.95 31.58
C LYS A 64 0.98 1.73 31.20
N ILE A 65 0.36 1.77 30.03
CA ILE A 65 -0.23 0.59 29.41
C ILE A 65 0.88 -0.36 28.95
N GLU A 66 0.86 -1.60 29.44
CA GLU A 66 1.80 -2.65 29.04
C GLU A 66 1.45 -3.20 27.65
N PHE A 67 0.18 -3.58 27.44
CA PHE A 67 -0.30 -4.02 26.13
C PHE A 67 -1.81 -3.89 25.98
N VAL A 68 -2.26 -3.95 24.73
CA VAL A 68 -3.67 -4.12 24.37
C VAL A 68 -3.87 -5.47 23.71
N GLU A 69 -4.99 -6.11 24.00
CA GLU A 69 -5.45 -7.32 23.33
C GLU A 69 -6.71 -7.04 22.54
N VAL A 70 -6.79 -7.64 21.35
CA VAL A 70 -7.96 -7.60 20.49
C VAL A 70 -8.44 -9.01 20.23
N LYS A 71 -9.76 -9.18 20.22
CA LYS A 71 -10.46 -10.42 19.85
C LYS A 71 -11.49 -10.12 18.77
N VAL A 72 -11.60 -11.02 17.80
CA VAL A 72 -12.62 -10.95 16.73
C VAL A 72 -13.60 -12.09 16.92
N ASN A 73 -14.90 -11.78 16.97
CA ASN A 73 -15.99 -12.71 17.26
C ASN A 73 -15.70 -13.55 18.52
N GLU A 74 -15.83 -14.88 18.42
CA GLU A 74 -15.54 -15.85 19.48
C GLU A 74 -14.10 -16.38 19.42
N GLY A 75 -13.23 -15.73 18.66
CA GLY A 75 -11.83 -16.15 18.54
C GLY A 75 -10.98 -15.88 19.79
N GLU A 76 -9.68 -16.10 19.67
CA GLU A 76 -8.73 -15.88 20.76
C GLU A 76 -8.36 -14.38 20.93
N TRP A 77 -8.06 -14.00 22.17
CA TRP A 77 -7.43 -12.71 22.47
C TRP A 77 -5.99 -12.69 21.94
N LYS A 78 -5.62 -11.64 21.22
CA LYS A 78 -4.27 -11.46 20.67
C LYS A 78 -3.70 -10.12 21.06
N LYS A 79 -2.48 -10.11 21.58
CA LYS A 79 -1.72 -8.88 21.81
C LYS A 79 -1.47 -8.16 20.48
N VAL A 80 -1.71 -6.85 20.45
CA VAL A 80 -1.58 -6.02 19.24
C VAL A 80 -0.36 -5.10 19.29
N LYS A 81 -0.03 -4.47 18.16
CA LYS A 81 1.08 -3.52 18.09
C LYS A 81 0.67 -2.18 18.71
N GLY A 82 1.55 -1.64 19.55
CA GLY A 82 1.31 -0.41 20.30
C GLY A 82 0.61 -0.66 21.64
N ALA A 83 0.69 0.32 22.52
CA ALA A 83 0.04 0.30 23.83
C ALA A 83 -1.02 1.41 23.91
N GLU A 84 -0.60 2.64 24.17
CA GLU A 84 -1.50 3.80 24.24
C GLU A 84 -2.15 4.16 22.91
N ASN A 85 -1.43 3.97 21.80
CA ASN A 85 -1.94 4.08 20.44
C ASN A 85 -1.72 2.74 19.76
N TRP A 86 -2.79 1.96 19.66
CA TRP A 86 -2.70 0.56 19.25
C TRP A 86 -3.43 0.31 17.92
N SER A 87 -2.99 -0.72 17.21
CA SER A 87 -3.64 -1.14 15.96
C SER A 87 -3.37 -2.60 15.61
N CYS A 88 -4.30 -3.21 14.86
CA CYS A 88 -4.14 -4.55 14.29
C CYS A 88 -4.88 -4.72 12.98
N GLU A 89 -4.41 -5.65 12.14
CA GLU A 89 -5.13 -6.10 10.95
C GLU A 89 -6.20 -7.12 11.33
N VAL A 90 -7.41 -6.96 10.76
CA VAL A 90 -8.49 -7.94 10.81
C VAL A 90 -8.82 -8.38 9.40
N ASN A 91 -8.89 -9.70 9.18
CA ASN A 91 -9.29 -10.30 7.90
C ASN A 91 -10.69 -10.91 8.05
N THR A 92 -11.66 -10.40 7.30
CA THR A 92 -13.05 -10.85 7.31
C THR A 92 -13.38 -11.83 6.20
N GLU A 93 -12.46 -12.15 5.28
CA GLU A 93 -12.76 -13.06 4.16
C GLU A 93 -13.12 -14.48 4.61
N LYS A 94 -12.61 -14.90 5.77
CA LYS A 94 -12.91 -16.20 6.35
C LYS A 94 -14.13 -16.18 7.28
N ILE A 95 -14.74 -15.01 7.49
CA ILE A 95 -15.92 -14.85 8.35
C ILE A 95 -17.15 -15.05 7.47
N GLN A 96 -17.99 -16.03 7.83
CA GLN A 96 -19.18 -16.40 7.05
C GLN A 96 -20.39 -15.52 7.41
N GLU A 97 -20.36 -14.89 8.57
CA GLU A 97 -21.42 -14.02 9.04
C GLU A 97 -21.28 -12.63 8.40
N ASP A 98 -22.40 -11.98 8.09
CA ASP A 98 -22.40 -10.59 7.59
C ASP A 98 -22.17 -9.56 8.71
N VAL A 99 -22.05 -10.04 9.96
CA VAL A 99 -21.79 -9.22 11.14
C VAL A 99 -20.54 -9.75 11.83
N CYS A 100 -19.64 -8.84 12.16
CA CYS A 100 -18.43 -9.13 12.93
C CYS A 100 -18.40 -8.25 14.18
N TYR A 101 -17.97 -8.82 15.30
CA TYR A 101 -17.75 -8.13 16.56
C TYR A 101 -16.26 -8.05 16.87
N ILE A 102 -15.80 -6.86 17.21
CA ILE A 102 -14.41 -6.58 17.56
C ILE A 102 -14.39 -6.17 19.03
N TYR A 103 -13.56 -6.83 19.82
CA TYR A 103 -13.41 -6.59 21.25
C TYR A 103 -12.00 -6.11 21.53
N ALA A 104 -11.83 -5.19 22.47
CA ALA A 104 -10.52 -4.76 22.96
C ALA A 104 -10.48 -4.67 24.49
N ARG A 105 -9.31 -4.95 25.07
CA ARG A 105 -9.00 -4.72 26.49
C ARG A 105 -7.53 -4.33 26.66
N ALA A 106 -7.24 -3.45 27.62
CA ALA A 106 -5.88 -3.03 27.95
C ALA A 106 -5.41 -3.67 29.27
N TRP A 107 -4.10 -3.86 29.40
CA TRP A 107 -3.42 -4.34 30.60
C TRP A 107 -2.35 -3.33 31.00
N ASP A 108 -2.32 -2.95 32.28
CA ASP A 108 -1.40 -1.96 32.88
C ASP A 108 -0.22 -2.60 33.66
N GLY A 109 -0.21 -3.93 33.82
CA GLY A 109 0.74 -4.65 34.67
C GLY A 109 0.11 -5.30 35.92
N TYR A 110 -1.08 -4.84 36.32
CA TYR A 110 -1.78 -5.22 37.54
C TYR A 110 -3.21 -5.73 37.26
N GLN A 111 -3.95 -5.08 36.37
CA GLN A 111 -5.34 -5.40 36.05
C GLN A 111 -5.73 -5.08 34.60
N TYR A 112 -6.84 -5.68 34.17
CA TYR A 112 -7.42 -5.41 32.85
C TYR A 112 -8.43 -4.26 32.92
N SER A 113 -8.50 -3.49 31.83
CA SER A 113 -9.63 -2.61 31.55
C SER A 113 -10.94 -3.39 31.43
N ASP A 114 -12.07 -2.68 31.49
CA ASP A 114 -13.32 -3.23 30.98
C ASP A 114 -13.19 -3.50 29.46
N VAL A 115 -13.94 -4.50 28.97
CA VAL A 115 -13.91 -4.88 27.56
C VAL A 115 -14.81 -3.94 26.75
N VAL A 116 -14.24 -3.28 25.76
CA VAL A 116 -15.02 -2.53 24.76
C VAL A 116 -15.37 -3.42 23.58
N LYS A 117 -16.50 -3.13 22.93
CA LYS A 117 -17.06 -3.90 21.82
C LYS A 117 -17.56 -2.97 20.72
N VAL A 118 -17.22 -3.30 19.48
CA VAL A 118 -17.73 -2.66 18.27
C VAL A 118 -18.37 -3.73 17.38
N LYS A 119 -19.57 -3.45 16.86
CA LYS A 119 -20.23 -4.23 15.80
C LYS A 119 -19.90 -3.60 14.44
N VAL A 120 -19.49 -4.40 13.47
CA VAL A 120 -19.33 -3.99 12.07
C VAL A 120 -20.11 -4.92 11.15
N TYR A 121 -20.45 -4.40 9.97
CA TYR A 121 -21.11 -5.16 8.92
C TYR A 121 -20.08 -5.52 7.85
N ILE A 122 -19.94 -6.82 7.59
CA ILE A 122 -19.06 -7.30 6.53
C ILE A 122 -19.80 -7.07 5.22
N GLN A 123 -19.34 -6.10 4.45
CA GLN A 123 -19.83 -5.91 3.09
C GLN A 123 -19.19 -6.99 2.22
N ARG A 124 -19.98 -7.90 1.67
CA ARG A 124 -19.48 -8.81 0.64
C ARG A 124 -19.36 -8.03 -0.66
N ILE A 125 -18.37 -8.36 -1.49
CA ILE A 125 -18.38 -7.91 -2.89
C ILE A 125 -19.71 -8.37 -3.46
N VAL A 126 -20.55 -7.41 -3.87
CA VAL A 126 -21.65 -7.73 -4.77
C VAL A 126 -20.99 -8.26 -6.01
N GLU A 127 -21.28 -9.51 -6.37
CA GLU A 127 -20.76 -10.10 -7.60
C GLU A 127 -21.08 -9.15 -8.74
N SER A 128 -20.03 -8.66 -9.38
CA SER A 128 -20.12 -7.89 -10.60
C SER A 128 -19.96 -8.87 -11.75
N ASP A 129 -20.86 -8.79 -12.74
CA ASP A 129 -20.74 -9.48 -14.02
C ASP A 129 -19.62 -8.88 -14.91
N VAL A 130 -19.04 -7.76 -14.49
CA VAL A 130 -17.87 -7.16 -15.13
C VAL A 130 -16.57 -7.79 -14.60
N HIS A 131 -15.85 -8.46 -15.50
CA HIS A 131 -14.58 -9.14 -15.22
C HIS A 131 -13.36 -8.21 -15.38
N LYS A 132 -13.34 -7.09 -14.65
CA LYS A 132 -12.21 -6.15 -14.64
C LYS A 132 -11.71 -5.90 -13.23
N TRP A 133 -10.39 -5.97 -13.03
CA TRP A 133 -9.73 -5.74 -11.73
C TRP A 133 -8.58 -4.74 -11.83
N ALA A 134 -8.43 -3.88 -10.81
CA ALA A 134 -7.33 -2.93 -10.74
C ALA A 134 -6.59 -3.03 -9.41
N ILE A 135 -5.26 -3.08 -9.45
CA ILE A 135 -4.40 -3.08 -8.27
C ILE A 135 -3.46 -1.88 -8.35
N PHE A 136 -3.51 -1.02 -7.35
CA PHE A 136 -2.61 0.12 -7.19
C PHE A 136 -1.73 -0.12 -5.97
N VAL A 137 -0.42 -0.08 -6.14
CA VAL A 137 0.56 -0.29 -5.06
C VAL A 137 1.48 0.92 -4.98
N ALA A 138 1.46 1.59 -3.84
CA ALA A 138 2.16 2.84 -3.62
C ALA A 138 2.97 2.80 -2.32
N ALA A 139 4.27 2.55 -2.41
CA ALA A 139 5.19 2.59 -1.27
C ALA A 139 6.07 3.84 -1.36
N ALA A 140 5.53 4.94 -0.84
CA ALA A 140 6.02 6.28 -1.11
C ALA A 140 6.89 6.84 0.03
N ASN A 141 6.59 6.48 1.27
CA ASN A 141 7.21 7.13 2.45
C ASN A 141 8.14 6.22 3.23
N VAL A 142 8.63 5.14 2.61
CA VAL A 142 9.75 4.35 3.14
C VAL A 142 11.00 5.23 3.11
N GLU A 143 11.63 5.41 4.26
CA GLU A 143 12.78 6.30 4.37
C GLU A 143 14.02 5.67 3.75
N ILE A 144 14.43 6.19 2.59
CA ILE A 144 15.65 5.75 1.88
C ILE A 144 16.53 6.97 1.66
N GLY A 145 17.69 6.99 2.33
CA GLY A 145 18.62 8.12 2.25
C GLY A 145 17.98 9.47 2.59
N ASN A 146 17.08 9.49 3.59
CA ASN A 146 16.30 10.64 4.05
C ASN A 146 15.37 11.28 2.99
N LYS A 147 14.93 10.50 1.99
CA LYS A 147 13.99 10.96 0.97
C LYS A 147 12.69 10.16 1.05
N LYS A 148 11.57 10.88 1.12
CA LYS A 148 10.20 10.36 0.98
C LYS A 148 9.55 10.95 -0.27
N LEU A 149 8.66 10.20 -0.89
CA LEU A 149 7.94 10.60 -2.11
C LEU A 149 6.57 11.23 -1.81
N GLY A 150 6.18 11.34 -0.54
CA GLY A 150 4.95 12.00 -0.12
C GLY A 150 3.67 11.31 -0.57
N ASN A 151 2.54 11.97 -0.34
CA ASN A 151 1.22 11.42 -0.60
C ASN A 151 0.77 11.58 -2.07
N GLY A 152 1.57 12.25 -2.92
CA GLY A 152 1.25 12.44 -4.33
C GLY A 152 1.05 11.13 -5.10
N ILE A 153 1.74 10.06 -4.72
CA ILE A 153 1.59 8.73 -5.32
C ILE A 153 0.21 8.14 -4.98
N LEU A 154 -0.24 8.26 -3.73
CA LEU A 154 -1.59 7.84 -3.31
C LEU A 154 -2.67 8.65 -4.02
N PHE A 155 -2.49 9.98 -4.10
CA PHE A 155 -3.42 10.85 -4.80
C PHE A 155 -3.59 10.40 -6.26
N LEU A 156 -2.47 10.18 -6.98
CA LEU A 156 -2.51 9.73 -8.36
C LEU A 156 -3.15 8.33 -8.50
N ALA A 157 -2.89 7.42 -7.56
CA ALA A 157 -3.53 6.10 -7.51
C ALA A 157 -5.06 6.22 -7.42
N GLU A 158 -5.55 7.08 -6.53
CA GLU A 158 -6.99 7.31 -6.34
C GLU A 158 -7.63 8.05 -7.51
N GLU A 159 -6.92 8.99 -8.14
CA GLU A 159 -7.40 9.63 -9.37
C GLU A 159 -7.56 8.62 -10.51
N MET A 160 -6.56 7.74 -10.72
CA MET A 160 -6.65 6.68 -11.71
C MET A 160 -7.77 5.70 -11.38
N ALA A 161 -7.86 5.23 -10.13
CA ALA A 161 -8.92 4.33 -9.68
C ALA A 161 -10.31 4.91 -9.96
N ARG A 162 -10.54 6.20 -9.64
CA ARG A 162 -11.82 6.88 -9.92
C ARG A 162 -12.11 6.93 -11.41
N TYR A 163 -11.12 7.20 -12.25
CA TYR A 163 -11.31 7.19 -13.71
C TYR A 163 -11.64 5.79 -14.23
N LEU A 164 -10.92 4.75 -13.77
CA LEU A 164 -11.21 3.36 -14.14
C LEU A 164 -12.65 2.98 -13.79
N ILE A 165 -13.12 3.37 -12.59
CA ILE A 165 -14.48 3.09 -12.14
C ILE A 165 -15.52 3.87 -12.95
N ASN A 166 -15.34 5.19 -13.07
CA ASN A 166 -16.37 6.08 -13.62
C ASN A 166 -16.42 6.10 -15.15
N ASN A 167 -15.31 5.76 -15.82
CA ASN A 167 -15.16 5.92 -17.26
C ASN A 167 -14.86 4.62 -18.00
N LEU A 168 -14.33 3.59 -17.32
CA LEU A 168 -13.90 2.33 -17.94
C LEU A 168 -14.61 1.09 -17.37
N SER A 169 -15.66 1.33 -16.57
CA SER A 169 -16.56 0.32 -16.00
C SER A 169 -15.87 -0.68 -15.05
N PHE A 170 -14.75 -0.31 -14.41
CA PHE A 170 -14.18 -1.14 -13.35
C PHE A 170 -15.12 -1.13 -12.13
N PRO A 171 -15.57 -2.29 -11.62
CA PRO A 171 -16.32 -2.33 -10.38
C PRO A 171 -15.45 -1.83 -9.23
N SER A 172 -15.95 -0.92 -8.39
CA SER A 172 -15.15 -0.41 -7.27
C SER A 172 -14.70 -1.51 -6.31
N CYS A 173 -15.54 -2.54 -6.14
CA CYS A 173 -15.24 -3.76 -5.38
C CYS A 173 -14.11 -4.63 -5.96
N HIS A 174 -13.68 -4.39 -7.21
CA HIS A 174 -12.54 -5.04 -7.84
C HIS A 174 -11.29 -4.14 -7.88
N VAL A 175 -11.33 -2.99 -7.20
CA VAL A 175 -10.22 -2.04 -7.11
C VAL A 175 -9.53 -2.12 -5.76
N PHE A 176 -8.23 -2.38 -5.78
CA PHE A 176 -7.38 -2.50 -4.61
C PHE A 176 -6.35 -1.37 -4.57
N ILE A 177 -6.24 -0.66 -3.45
CA ILE A 177 -5.31 0.47 -3.27
C ILE A 177 -4.47 0.22 -2.04
N LEU A 178 -3.21 -0.12 -2.27
CA LEU A 178 -2.23 -0.43 -1.25
C LEU A 178 -1.31 0.76 -1.08
N PHE A 179 -1.20 1.34 0.12
CA PHE A 179 -0.32 2.48 0.36
C PHE A 179 0.44 2.35 1.67
N ASP A 180 1.77 2.50 1.60
CA ASP A 180 2.68 2.46 2.74
C ASP A 180 2.30 1.34 3.75
N ASP A 181 2.11 1.66 5.03
CA ASP A 181 1.61 0.73 6.06
C ASP A 181 0.09 0.78 6.27
N GLY A 182 -0.65 1.36 5.34
CA GLY A 182 -2.10 1.54 5.45
C GLY A 182 -2.50 2.79 6.24
N TRP A 183 -1.55 3.69 6.50
CA TRP A 183 -1.77 4.93 7.25
C TRP A 183 -1.39 6.18 6.49
N ILE A 184 -2.22 7.21 6.66
CA ILE A 184 -1.88 8.57 6.29
C ILE A 184 -1.09 9.21 7.42
N ARG A 185 -0.06 9.95 7.04
CA ARG A 185 0.78 10.72 7.95
C ARG A 185 0.64 12.21 7.70
N SER A 186 0.83 12.99 8.78
CA SER A 186 0.99 14.44 8.71
C SER A 186 2.25 14.82 7.95
N SER A 187 2.38 16.10 7.60
CA SER A 187 3.55 16.64 6.90
C SER A 187 3.92 15.84 5.65
N ASN A 188 2.91 15.46 4.85
CA ASN A 188 3.08 14.74 3.60
C ASN A 188 3.96 13.47 3.71
N GLY A 189 3.72 12.63 4.73
CA GLY A 189 4.49 11.38 4.92
C GLY A 189 5.59 11.47 5.97
N GLU A 190 6.01 12.67 6.38
CA GLU A 190 7.11 12.88 7.34
C GLU A 190 6.65 12.81 8.80
N GLY A 191 5.43 13.23 9.11
CA GLY A 191 4.92 13.30 10.47
C GLY A 191 4.32 11.99 10.98
N GLY A 192 3.66 12.07 12.14
CA GLY A 192 2.97 10.94 12.77
C GLY A 192 1.73 10.49 11.99
N ARG A 193 1.29 9.25 12.26
CA ARG A 193 0.03 8.68 11.74
C ARG A 193 -1.15 9.55 12.17
N ILE A 194 -2.04 9.87 11.23
CA ILE A 194 -3.28 10.64 11.47
C ILE A 194 -4.47 9.69 11.50
N CYS A 195 -4.66 8.91 10.42
CA CYS A 195 -5.77 7.99 10.24
C CYS A 195 -5.38 6.88 9.26
N THR A 196 -6.16 5.81 9.24
CA THR A 196 -6.03 4.76 8.23
C THR A 196 -6.52 5.25 6.86
N LEU A 197 -6.15 4.55 5.79
CA LEU A 197 -6.57 4.89 4.43
C LEU A 197 -8.09 4.94 4.27
N GLN A 198 -8.80 4.02 4.93
CA GLN A 198 -10.24 3.81 4.85
C GLN A 198 -11.04 4.93 5.54
N GLU A 199 -10.48 5.50 6.61
CA GLU A 199 -11.15 6.54 7.42
C GLU A 199 -11.29 7.89 6.71
N ARG A 200 -10.58 8.08 5.60
CA ARG A 200 -10.59 9.36 4.88
C ARG A 200 -11.96 9.61 4.25
N PRO A 201 -12.50 10.85 4.34
CA PRO A 201 -13.72 11.23 3.63
C PRO A 201 -13.64 11.07 2.11
N ASN A 202 -12.45 11.19 1.55
CA ASN A 202 -12.18 11.04 0.11
C ASN A 202 -11.73 9.62 -0.26
N SER A 203 -11.99 8.60 0.56
CA SER A 203 -11.82 7.21 0.12
C SER A 203 -12.83 6.87 -0.98
N ILE A 204 -12.56 5.81 -1.76
CA ILE A 204 -13.47 5.34 -2.80
C ILE A 204 -14.39 4.28 -2.19
N GLU A 205 -15.69 4.53 -2.21
CA GLU A 205 -16.67 3.58 -1.69
C GLU A 205 -16.60 2.23 -2.45
N GLY A 206 -16.51 1.14 -1.69
CA GLY A 206 -16.38 -0.22 -2.22
C GLY A 206 -14.95 -0.62 -2.60
N ALA A 207 -14.02 0.32 -2.76
CA ALA A 207 -12.62 0.00 -3.01
C ALA A 207 -11.93 -0.55 -1.76
N ILE A 208 -10.91 -1.37 -2.00
CA ILE A 208 -10.24 -2.18 -0.98
C ILE A 208 -8.91 -1.54 -0.66
N TYR A 209 -8.81 -0.92 0.51
CA TYR A 209 -7.57 -0.29 0.96
C TYR A 209 -6.76 -1.20 1.87
N GLY A 210 -5.43 -1.13 1.75
CA GLY A 210 -4.54 -1.87 2.62
C GLY A 210 -3.12 -1.33 2.66
N PRO A 211 -2.25 -1.93 3.48
CA PRO A 211 -0.82 -1.65 3.45
C PRO A 211 -0.17 -2.16 2.16
N ALA A 212 0.80 -1.42 1.62
CA ALA A 212 1.72 -1.85 0.58
C ALA A 212 2.85 -2.72 1.14
N THR A 213 2.50 -3.72 1.97
CA THR A 213 3.42 -4.71 2.52
C THR A 213 3.46 -5.96 1.65
N LYS A 214 4.54 -6.74 1.75
CA LYS A 214 4.69 -7.99 0.97
C LYS A 214 3.52 -8.95 1.18
N LYS A 215 3.15 -9.17 2.44
CA LYS A 215 2.07 -10.08 2.84
C LYS A 215 0.75 -9.68 2.18
N PHE A 216 0.41 -8.39 2.24
CA PHE A 216 -0.86 -7.90 1.68
C PHE A 216 -0.83 -7.88 0.16
N PHE A 217 0.30 -7.50 -0.44
CA PHE A 217 0.50 -7.57 -1.88
C PHE A 217 0.28 -8.99 -2.43
N THR A 218 0.94 -10.00 -1.85
CA THR A 218 0.77 -11.40 -2.26
C THR A 218 -0.67 -11.86 -2.14
N PHE A 219 -1.32 -11.52 -1.02
CA PHE A 219 -2.73 -11.81 -0.80
C PHE A 219 -3.63 -11.22 -1.91
N VAL A 220 -3.44 -9.95 -2.28
CA VAL A 220 -4.23 -9.30 -3.33
C VAL A 220 -3.96 -9.92 -4.71
N ILE A 221 -2.70 -10.21 -5.04
CA ILE A 221 -2.35 -10.86 -6.31
C ILE A 221 -3.00 -12.23 -6.41
N ASP A 222 -2.92 -13.05 -5.36
CA ASP A 222 -3.53 -14.38 -5.37
C ASP A 222 -5.05 -14.31 -5.47
N LYS A 223 -5.68 -13.37 -4.75
CA LYS A 223 -7.12 -13.12 -4.86
C LYS A 223 -7.52 -12.75 -6.28
N VAL A 224 -6.91 -11.71 -6.86
CA VAL A 224 -7.25 -11.24 -8.22
C VAL A 224 -6.98 -12.32 -9.26
N LYS A 225 -5.88 -13.06 -9.13
CA LYS A 225 -5.58 -14.20 -10.01
C LYS A 225 -6.66 -15.29 -9.92
N ASN A 226 -7.05 -15.68 -8.71
CA ASN A 226 -8.09 -16.70 -8.50
C ASN A 226 -9.46 -16.25 -9.03
N ASP A 227 -9.81 -14.98 -8.88
CA ASP A 227 -11.09 -14.45 -9.34
C ASP A 227 -11.10 -14.22 -10.86
N ALA A 228 -10.07 -13.57 -11.41
CA ALA A 228 -9.96 -13.30 -12.84
C ALA A 228 -9.82 -14.58 -13.68
N ASN A 229 -9.13 -15.61 -13.19
CA ASN A 229 -8.94 -16.86 -13.94
C ASN A 229 -10.22 -17.70 -14.10
N LYS A 230 -11.34 -17.31 -13.46
CA LYS A 230 -12.65 -17.94 -13.65
C LYS A 230 -13.28 -17.58 -15.00
N TYR A 231 -12.83 -16.50 -15.64
CA TYR A 231 -13.42 -15.95 -16.85
C TYR A 231 -12.36 -15.73 -17.94
N ASN A 232 -12.75 -15.95 -19.20
CA ASN A 232 -11.83 -15.88 -20.34
C ASN A 232 -11.64 -14.45 -20.89
N ASP A 233 -12.57 -13.56 -20.57
CA ASP A 233 -12.61 -12.15 -20.97
C ASP A 233 -12.06 -11.20 -19.90
N SER A 234 -11.48 -11.76 -18.83
CA SER A 234 -10.93 -10.99 -17.72
C SER A 234 -9.84 -9.99 -18.13
N GLU A 235 -9.94 -8.78 -17.60
CA GLU A 235 -8.94 -7.73 -17.74
C GLU A 235 -8.37 -7.33 -16.37
N VAL A 236 -7.05 -7.25 -16.28
CA VAL A 236 -6.35 -6.85 -15.06
C VAL A 236 -5.45 -5.66 -15.36
N PHE A 237 -5.59 -4.61 -14.57
CA PHE A 237 -4.69 -3.47 -14.55
C PHE A 237 -3.90 -3.48 -13.24
N ILE A 238 -2.57 -3.39 -13.31
CA ILE A 238 -1.72 -3.27 -12.14
C ILE A 238 -0.82 -2.06 -12.31
N TRP A 239 -0.80 -1.19 -11.31
CA TRP A 239 0.11 -0.06 -11.23
C TRP A 239 0.90 -0.14 -9.92
N ILE A 240 2.23 -0.07 -10.01
CA ILE A 240 3.13 -0.11 -8.86
C ILE A 240 4.06 1.09 -8.94
N SER A 241 4.12 1.89 -7.87
CA SER A 241 5.03 3.03 -7.79
C SER A 241 5.62 3.20 -6.40
N GLY A 242 6.85 3.71 -6.36
CA GLY A 242 7.62 3.87 -5.14
C GLY A 242 9.10 4.05 -5.44
N HIS A 243 9.94 3.79 -4.44
CA HIS A 243 11.38 3.82 -4.64
C HIS A 243 11.87 2.55 -5.34
N GLY A 244 12.74 2.72 -6.33
CA GLY A 244 13.50 1.63 -6.94
C GLY A 244 14.88 1.45 -6.30
N VAL A 245 15.47 0.28 -6.48
CA VAL A 245 16.81 -0.04 -5.96
C VAL A 245 17.86 0.17 -7.06
N GLY A 246 18.97 0.82 -6.74
CA GLY A 246 20.13 0.97 -7.62
C GLY A 246 21.24 1.80 -6.97
N ASP A 247 22.40 1.86 -7.60
CA ASP A 247 23.56 2.59 -7.12
C ASP A 247 23.67 3.96 -7.82
N PRO A 248 23.32 5.08 -7.14
CA PRO A 248 23.40 6.41 -7.74
C PRO A 248 24.84 6.86 -8.04
N ASN A 249 25.85 6.21 -7.45
CA ASN A 249 27.26 6.51 -7.74
C ASN A 249 27.68 5.96 -9.11
N GLN A 250 26.99 4.93 -9.61
CA GLN A 250 27.19 4.37 -10.96
C GLN A 250 26.35 5.11 -11.99
N LYS A 251 26.83 6.29 -12.39
CA LYS A 251 26.11 7.28 -13.20
C LYS A 251 25.48 6.78 -14.51
N PHE A 252 26.01 5.71 -15.11
CA PHE A 252 25.55 5.23 -16.42
C PHE A 252 24.59 4.04 -16.38
N THR A 253 24.66 3.23 -15.32
CA THR A 253 23.95 1.94 -15.27
C THR A 253 23.18 1.72 -13.98
N GLY A 254 23.41 2.54 -12.96
CA GLY A 254 22.87 2.32 -11.63
C GLY A 254 23.32 1.02 -10.99
N GLY A 255 24.42 0.40 -11.48
CA GLY A 255 24.83 -0.94 -11.07
C GLY A 255 23.96 -2.07 -11.62
N LYS A 256 23.09 -1.82 -12.61
CA LYS A 256 22.03 -2.77 -13.03
C LYS A 256 22.31 -3.61 -14.28
N ILE A 257 23.56 -3.69 -14.77
CA ILE A 257 23.87 -4.45 -16.01
C ILE A 257 23.44 -5.92 -15.87
N LEU A 258 23.93 -6.61 -14.84
CA LEU A 258 23.63 -8.01 -14.54
C LEU A 258 22.78 -8.18 -13.27
N GLU A 259 22.24 -7.09 -12.74
CA GLU A 259 21.35 -7.12 -11.59
C GLU A 259 19.90 -7.03 -12.01
N ARG A 260 19.00 -7.44 -11.11
CA ARG A 260 17.54 -7.42 -11.32
C ARG A 260 16.98 -6.02 -11.05
N SER A 261 15.85 -5.69 -11.67
CA SER A 261 15.06 -4.52 -11.27
C SER A 261 14.23 -4.86 -10.04
N GLU A 262 14.13 -3.90 -9.13
CA GLU A 262 13.50 -4.09 -7.82
C GLU A 262 12.80 -2.80 -7.41
N ILE A 263 11.68 -2.95 -6.72
CA ILE A 263 10.90 -1.86 -6.14
C ILE A 263 10.71 -2.11 -4.65
N ILE A 264 10.77 -1.05 -3.86
CA ILE A 264 10.65 -1.11 -2.41
C ILE A 264 9.18 -1.05 -2.04
N LEU A 265 8.73 -2.05 -1.28
CA LEU A 265 7.46 -2.08 -0.58
C LEU A 265 7.65 -1.52 0.84
N TRP A 266 6.58 -1.37 1.61
CA TRP A 266 6.68 -0.79 2.95
C TRP A 266 7.62 -1.55 3.90
N ASP A 267 7.58 -2.88 3.85
CA ASP A 267 8.33 -3.77 4.76
C ASP A 267 9.31 -4.71 4.03
N SER A 268 9.47 -4.55 2.71
CA SER A 268 10.28 -5.46 1.91
C SER A 268 10.74 -4.85 0.59
N ILE A 269 11.46 -5.65 -0.19
CA ILE A 269 11.78 -5.37 -1.59
C ILE A 269 11.05 -6.42 -2.45
N LEU A 270 10.51 -5.98 -3.59
CA LEU A 270 9.86 -6.82 -4.61
C LEU A 270 10.69 -6.79 -5.89
N GLY A 271 11.24 -7.94 -6.29
CA GLY A 271 12.03 -8.07 -7.51
C GLY A 271 11.20 -8.38 -8.76
N ASP A 272 11.77 -8.06 -9.94
CA ASP A 272 11.12 -8.32 -11.23
C ASP A 272 10.75 -9.80 -11.46
N ARG A 273 11.63 -10.72 -11.05
CA ARG A 273 11.43 -12.18 -11.18
C ARG A 273 10.39 -12.68 -10.20
N GLU A 274 10.38 -12.13 -8.99
CA GLU A 274 9.40 -12.47 -7.97
C GLU A 274 7.98 -12.07 -8.41
N LEU A 275 7.82 -10.86 -8.93
CA LEU A 275 6.55 -10.43 -9.51
C LEU A 275 6.15 -11.28 -10.72
N GLY A 276 7.11 -11.64 -11.57
CA GLY A 276 6.89 -12.57 -12.69
C GLY A 276 6.36 -13.93 -12.26
N SER A 277 6.92 -14.50 -11.20
CA SER A 277 6.44 -15.76 -10.61
C SER A 277 5.06 -15.62 -9.98
N ALA A 278 4.78 -14.52 -9.27
CA ALA A 278 3.47 -14.28 -8.68
C ALA A 278 2.34 -14.19 -9.73
N LEU A 279 2.65 -13.64 -10.90
CA LEU A 279 1.75 -13.48 -12.05
C LEU A 279 1.82 -14.60 -13.07
N GLU A 280 2.58 -15.68 -12.82
CA GLU A 280 2.87 -16.72 -13.81
C GLU A 280 1.59 -17.34 -14.41
N ASP A 281 0.64 -17.70 -13.53
CA ASP A 281 -0.61 -18.41 -13.86
C ASP A 281 -1.79 -17.47 -14.12
N LEU A 282 -1.59 -16.15 -14.18
CA LEU A 282 -2.65 -15.22 -14.53
C LEU A 282 -2.98 -15.35 -16.02
N LYS A 283 -4.20 -15.79 -16.34
CA LYS A 283 -4.71 -16.01 -17.71
C LYS A 283 -5.33 -14.76 -18.33
N ALA A 284 -5.76 -13.82 -17.48
CA ALA A 284 -6.37 -12.57 -17.88
C ALA A 284 -5.42 -11.71 -18.76
N LYS A 285 -6.02 -10.88 -19.61
CA LYS A 285 -5.31 -9.78 -20.26
C LYS A 285 -4.73 -8.86 -19.18
N LEU A 286 -3.46 -8.46 -19.33
CA LEU A 286 -2.77 -7.66 -18.31
C LEU A 286 -2.16 -6.38 -18.90
N CYS A 287 -2.48 -5.24 -18.29
CA CYS A 287 -1.67 -4.04 -18.37
C CYS A 287 -0.94 -3.83 -17.03
N LEU A 288 0.39 -3.96 -17.02
CA LEU A 288 1.21 -3.66 -15.85
C LEU A 288 2.03 -2.40 -16.10
N VAL A 289 1.98 -1.45 -15.16
CA VAL A 289 2.82 -0.26 -15.14
C VAL A 289 3.64 -0.25 -13.85
N VAL A 290 4.98 -0.17 -13.97
CA VAL A 290 5.90 -0.02 -12.83
C VAL A 290 6.67 1.29 -12.95
N ASP A 291 6.38 2.25 -12.08
CA ASP A 291 6.95 3.61 -12.13
C ASP A 291 7.83 3.86 -10.90
N SER A 292 9.12 3.61 -11.08
CA SER A 292 10.17 3.68 -10.05
C SER A 292 11.55 3.68 -10.70
N CYS A 293 12.55 4.31 -10.05
CA CYS A 293 13.95 4.27 -10.51
C CYS A 293 14.40 2.85 -10.90
N TYR A 294 15.17 2.73 -11.98
CA TYR A 294 15.76 1.47 -12.45
C TYR A 294 14.75 0.35 -12.77
N SER A 295 13.50 0.69 -13.11
CA SER A 295 12.40 -0.27 -13.30
C SER A 295 12.43 -1.07 -14.61
N GLY A 296 13.25 -0.71 -15.61
CA GLY A 296 13.22 -1.32 -16.95
C GLY A 296 13.26 -2.86 -17.02
N GLY A 297 13.89 -3.53 -16.05
CA GLY A 297 13.95 -5.00 -15.95
C GLY A 297 12.58 -5.66 -15.80
N PHE A 298 11.58 -5.01 -15.21
CA PHE A 298 10.21 -5.50 -15.14
C PHE A 298 9.63 -5.73 -16.56
N ALA A 299 9.91 -4.83 -17.50
CA ALA A 299 9.55 -4.95 -18.92
C ALA A 299 10.56 -5.76 -19.75
N ASN A 300 11.59 -6.38 -19.16
CA ASN A 300 12.70 -7.01 -19.88
C ASN A 300 13.43 -6.05 -20.83
N ARG A 301 13.53 -4.77 -20.48
CA ARG A 301 14.22 -3.73 -21.25
C ARG A 301 15.33 -3.07 -20.44
N VAL A 302 16.34 -2.56 -21.13
CA VAL A 302 17.36 -1.70 -20.53
C VAL A 302 17.05 -0.23 -20.85
N ILE A 303 17.85 0.40 -21.69
CA ILE A 303 17.62 1.72 -22.29
C ILE A 303 17.32 1.56 -23.79
N PHE A 304 16.67 2.56 -24.40
CA PHE A 304 16.36 2.58 -25.84
C PHE A 304 15.63 1.33 -26.35
N ASN A 305 14.81 0.69 -25.50
CA ASN A 305 14.07 -0.54 -25.82
C ASN A 305 14.94 -1.75 -26.16
N ILE A 306 16.23 -1.73 -25.79
CA ILE A 306 17.12 -2.89 -25.93
C ILE A 306 16.66 -3.99 -24.95
N PRO A 307 16.53 -5.25 -25.38
CA PRO A 307 16.18 -6.34 -24.48
C PRO A 307 17.21 -6.56 -23.37
N SER A 308 16.73 -6.75 -22.14
CA SER A 308 17.56 -7.24 -21.02
C SER A 308 17.89 -8.72 -21.20
N PHE A 309 19.11 -9.12 -20.80
CA PHE A 309 19.52 -10.53 -20.69
C PHE A 309 18.73 -11.26 -19.61
N LEU A 310 18.48 -10.59 -18.48
CA LEU A 310 17.67 -11.12 -17.39
C LEU A 310 16.18 -10.96 -17.72
N LYS A 311 15.45 -12.07 -17.68
CA LYS A 311 14.00 -12.11 -17.91
C LYS A 311 13.23 -12.12 -16.59
N SER A 312 12.32 -11.17 -16.40
CA SER A 312 11.39 -11.09 -15.28
C SER A 312 10.37 -12.24 -15.31
N GLY A 313 9.95 -12.66 -16.51
CA GLY A 313 8.85 -13.63 -16.69
C GLY A 313 7.47 -12.97 -16.72
N ILE A 314 7.40 -11.64 -16.59
CA ILE A 314 6.14 -10.89 -16.64
C ILE A 314 5.62 -10.74 -18.08
N PRO A 315 6.42 -10.29 -19.08
CA PRO A 315 5.95 -10.20 -20.46
C PRO A 315 5.66 -11.61 -21.02
N LYS A 316 4.38 -11.85 -21.31
CA LYS A 316 3.81 -13.07 -21.90
C LYS A 316 2.67 -12.66 -22.84
N ASP A 317 2.15 -13.61 -23.59
CA ASP A 317 0.96 -13.45 -24.44
C ASP A 317 -0.18 -12.71 -23.73
N GLY A 318 -0.83 -11.77 -24.42
CA GLY A 318 -1.94 -10.99 -23.87
C GLY A 318 -1.55 -9.88 -22.89
N ARG A 319 -0.25 -9.57 -22.73
CA ARG A 319 0.23 -8.61 -21.72
C ARG A 319 0.97 -7.42 -22.34
N ILE A 320 0.74 -6.26 -21.76
CA ILE A 320 1.59 -5.06 -21.94
C ILE A 320 2.25 -4.75 -20.60
N VAL A 321 3.58 -4.62 -20.62
CA VAL A 321 4.37 -4.24 -19.45
C VAL A 321 5.11 -2.94 -19.74
N ILE A 322 4.81 -1.91 -18.96
CA ILE A 322 5.37 -0.57 -19.06
C ILE A 322 6.20 -0.26 -17.83
N THR A 323 7.32 0.43 -18.02
CA THR A 323 8.12 0.99 -16.94
C THR A 323 8.32 2.48 -17.12
N GLY A 324 8.18 3.25 -16.04
CA GLY A 324 8.39 4.71 -16.06
C GLY A 324 9.83 5.10 -16.35
N GLU A 325 10.76 4.20 -16.06
CA GLU A 325 12.19 4.40 -16.21
C GLU A 325 12.84 3.23 -16.95
N SER A 326 14.04 3.50 -17.48
CA SER A 326 14.94 2.47 -17.98
C SER A 326 15.51 1.65 -16.82
N LYS A 327 16.18 0.54 -17.14
CA LYS A 327 16.89 -0.26 -16.13
C LYS A 327 18.06 0.49 -15.48
N PHE A 328 18.53 1.58 -16.09
CA PHE A 328 19.80 2.23 -15.79
C PHE A 328 19.64 3.67 -15.26
N SER A 329 18.41 4.18 -15.17
CA SER A 329 18.13 5.57 -14.89
C SER A 329 17.24 5.76 -13.67
N ILE A 330 17.37 6.92 -13.06
CA ILE A 330 16.46 7.41 -12.04
C ILE A 330 15.23 8.08 -12.66
N GLY A 331 14.15 8.14 -11.88
CA GLY A 331 12.91 8.82 -12.21
C GLY A 331 12.77 10.18 -11.55
N TYR A 332 11.68 10.87 -11.87
CA TYR A 332 11.22 12.05 -11.14
C TYR A 332 9.81 11.82 -10.60
N SER A 333 9.64 12.12 -9.31
CA SER A 333 8.33 12.10 -8.67
C SER A 333 8.13 13.37 -7.85
N SER A 334 6.95 13.97 -8.01
CA SER A 334 6.51 15.11 -7.22
C SER A 334 5.84 14.61 -5.95
N SER A 335 6.25 15.15 -4.81
CA SER A 335 5.67 14.77 -3.52
C SER A 335 4.18 15.10 -3.36
N LEU A 336 3.64 15.94 -4.25
CA LEU A 336 2.24 16.37 -4.26
C LEU A 336 1.40 15.69 -5.32
N SER A 337 2.00 15.23 -6.42
CA SER A 337 1.24 14.75 -7.60
C SER A 337 1.70 13.40 -8.15
N GLY A 338 2.75 12.80 -7.56
CA GLY A 338 3.25 11.49 -7.93
C GLY A 338 4.26 11.50 -9.08
N PRO A 339 4.58 10.33 -9.64
CA PRO A 339 5.62 10.16 -10.65
C PRO A 339 5.27 10.82 -11.99
N LEU A 340 6.25 11.49 -12.61
CA LEU A 340 6.05 12.27 -13.84
C LEU A 340 5.58 11.41 -15.02
N PHE A 341 6.15 10.22 -15.20
CA PHE A 341 5.79 9.35 -16.31
C PHE A 341 4.31 8.95 -16.23
N THR A 342 3.87 8.36 -15.10
CA THR A 342 2.47 7.96 -14.93
C THR A 342 1.53 9.14 -15.08
N ARG A 343 1.87 10.33 -14.55
CA ARG A 343 1.04 11.53 -14.74
C ARG A 343 0.82 11.87 -16.21
N LEU A 344 1.89 11.85 -17.01
CA LEU A 344 1.81 12.15 -18.45
C LEU A 344 1.10 11.04 -19.21
N TRP A 345 1.35 9.78 -18.88
CA TRP A 345 0.69 8.63 -19.47
C TRP A 345 -0.82 8.67 -19.22
N PHE A 346 -1.21 8.87 -17.96
CA PHE A 346 -2.60 8.96 -17.55
C PHE A 346 -3.30 10.20 -18.12
N GLU A 347 -2.62 11.35 -18.18
CA GLU A 347 -3.15 12.54 -18.87
C GLU A 347 -3.43 12.26 -20.35
N GLY A 348 -2.51 11.57 -21.04
CA GLY A 348 -2.70 11.17 -22.43
C GLY A 348 -3.92 10.29 -22.62
N LEU A 349 -4.10 9.31 -21.71
CA LEU A 349 -5.21 8.37 -21.69
C LEU A 349 -6.56 9.05 -21.39
N LYS A 350 -6.65 9.81 -20.29
CA LYS A 350 -7.93 10.39 -19.82
C LYS A 350 -8.42 11.58 -20.64
N SER A 351 -7.51 12.32 -21.30
CA SER A 351 -7.87 13.53 -22.06
C SER A 351 -8.09 13.29 -23.55
N GLY A 352 -7.79 12.10 -24.06
CA GLY A 352 -7.80 11.83 -25.51
C GLY A 352 -6.59 12.40 -26.27
N LYS A 353 -5.69 13.15 -25.62
CA LYS A 353 -4.56 13.82 -26.30
C LYS A 353 -3.56 12.86 -26.94
N ALA A 354 -3.51 11.62 -26.45
CA ALA A 354 -2.61 10.59 -26.96
C ALA A 354 -3.14 9.88 -28.21
N ASP A 355 -4.38 10.09 -28.62
CA ASP A 355 -4.97 9.47 -29.83
C ASP A 355 -4.10 9.76 -31.09
N GLY A 356 -3.64 8.68 -31.72
CA GLY A 356 -2.74 8.66 -32.88
C GLY A 356 -1.24 8.68 -32.56
N PHE A 357 -0.82 8.60 -31.29
CA PHE A 357 0.60 8.51 -30.92
C PHE A 357 1.14 7.09 -31.13
N LYS A 358 2.04 6.89 -32.09
CA LYS A 358 2.65 5.57 -32.33
C LYS A 358 4.16 5.57 -32.14
N ARG A 359 4.74 4.37 -32.24
CA ARG A 359 6.18 4.15 -32.32
C ARG A 359 6.74 4.86 -33.57
N GLY A 360 7.27 6.07 -33.39
CA GLY A 360 8.01 6.77 -34.44
C GLY A 360 9.34 6.08 -34.81
N ILE A 361 10.08 6.64 -35.77
CA ILE A 361 11.45 6.20 -36.11
C ILE A 361 12.32 6.24 -34.84
N LEU A 362 13.14 5.21 -34.62
CA LEU A 362 13.96 5.00 -33.42
C LEU A 362 13.18 4.95 -32.08
N SER A 363 11.87 4.65 -32.11
CA SER A 363 11.00 4.57 -30.92
C SER A 363 10.91 5.89 -30.14
N ILE A 364 11.11 7.02 -30.83
CA ILE A 364 11.22 8.36 -30.25
C ILE A 364 9.88 8.96 -29.81
N GLY A 365 8.75 8.33 -30.16
CA GLY A 365 7.40 8.84 -29.89
C GLY A 365 7.15 10.14 -30.67
N GLY A 366 6.15 10.16 -31.53
CA GLY A 366 5.87 11.35 -32.33
C GLY A 366 4.44 11.35 -32.80
N ARG A 367 3.86 12.55 -32.89
CA ARG A 367 2.55 12.76 -33.47
C ARG A 367 2.68 12.53 -34.98
N LEU A 368 2.30 11.34 -35.45
CA LEU A 368 2.16 11.13 -36.89
C LEU A 368 1.01 12.03 -37.34
N HIS A 369 1.30 12.99 -38.22
CA HIS A 369 0.37 14.04 -38.66
C HIS A 369 -0.70 13.53 -39.64
N PHE A 370 -1.05 12.26 -39.55
CA PHE A 370 -1.98 11.60 -40.44
C PHE A 370 -3.32 11.44 -39.74
N ARG A 371 -4.33 12.17 -40.22
CA ARG A 371 -5.72 12.15 -39.70
C ARG A 371 -6.33 10.75 -39.65
N PHE A 372 -5.87 9.81 -40.47
CA PHE A 372 -6.36 8.42 -40.53
C PHE A 372 -5.85 7.51 -39.39
N LEU A 373 -4.89 7.98 -38.57
CA LEU A 373 -4.40 7.21 -37.42
C LEU A 373 -5.19 7.48 -36.14
N LYS A 374 -6.18 8.39 -36.19
CA LYS A 374 -7.02 8.72 -35.05
C LYS A 374 -8.34 8.00 -35.16
N ASP A 375 -8.63 7.14 -34.20
CA ASP A 375 -9.88 6.38 -34.14
C ASP A 375 -10.85 6.92 -33.08
N GLY A 376 -10.45 8.00 -32.37
CA GLY A 376 -11.24 8.63 -31.32
C GLY A 376 -11.15 7.91 -29.97
N ARG A 377 -10.30 6.90 -29.85
CA ARG A 377 -9.98 6.18 -28.61
C ARG A 377 -8.49 6.36 -28.31
N VAL A 378 -8.11 6.04 -27.08
CA VAL A 378 -6.70 6.03 -26.67
C VAL A 378 -6.34 4.66 -26.13
N SER A 379 -5.39 4.03 -26.79
CA SER A 379 -4.76 2.80 -26.33
C SER A 379 -3.69 3.05 -25.26
N VAL A 380 -3.34 2.00 -24.53
CA VAL A 380 -2.27 1.99 -23.53
C VAL A 380 -0.92 2.37 -24.16
N GLU A 381 -0.69 1.90 -25.38
CA GLU A 381 0.49 2.12 -26.20
C GLU A 381 0.58 3.59 -26.66
N GLU A 382 -0.52 4.17 -27.11
CA GLU A 382 -0.61 5.57 -27.47
C GLU A 382 -0.29 6.49 -26.29
N ALA A 383 -0.90 6.21 -25.14
CA ALA A 383 -0.61 6.91 -23.89
C ALA A 383 0.88 6.81 -23.52
N PHE A 384 1.52 5.65 -23.75
CA PHE A 384 2.95 5.47 -23.53
C PHE A 384 3.80 6.35 -24.46
N TYR A 385 3.52 6.33 -25.77
CA TYR A 385 4.27 7.14 -26.73
C TYR A 385 4.03 8.65 -26.55
N TYR A 386 2.83 9.05 -26.13
CA TYR A 386 2.52 10.40 -25.71
C TYR A 386 3.37 10.81 -24.52
N ALA A 387 3.40 10.02 -23.44
CA ALA A 387 4.19 10.33 -22.26
C ALA A 387 5.69 10.46 -22.59
N LYS A 388 6.24 9.54 -23.39
CA LYS A 388 7.63 9.57 -23.83
C LYS A 388 7.95 10.83 -24.65
N TYR A 389 7.03 11.23 -25.54
CA TYR A 389 7.15 12.47 -26.30
C TYR A 389 7.14 13.70 -25.38
N MET A 390 6.21 13.75 -24.44
CA MET A 390 6.06 14.87 -23.51
C MET A 390 7.27 15.03 -22.58
N ILE A 391 7.86 13.92 -22.08
CA ILE A 391 9.11 13.97 -21.31
C ILE A 391 10.22 14.62 -22.15
N ARG A 392 10.39 14.17 -23.39
CA ARG A 392 11.46 14.68 -24.26
C ARG A 392 11.31 16.17 -24.58
N VAL A 393 10.08 16.63 -24.85
CA VAL A 393 9.83 18.02 -25.29
C VAL A 393 9.78 18.99 -24.11
N ASN A 394 9.11 18.61 -23.02
CA ASN A 394 8.86 19.52 -21.90
C ASN A 394 9.87 19.38 -20.76
N TYR A 395 10.57 18.24 -20.69
CA TYR A 395 11.52 17.92 -19.61
C TYR A 395 12.84 17.40 -20.18
N PRO A 396 13.54 18.17 -21.03
CA PRO A 396 14.75 17.70 -21.72
C PRO A 396 15.88 17.28 -20.77
N SER A 397 15.94 17.84 -19.55
CA SER A 397 16.87 17.42 -18.50
C SER A 397 16.62 15.99 -17.98
N LEU A 398 15.41 15.46 -18.20
CA LEU A 398 14.98 14.13 -17.77
C LEU A 398 14.94 13.13 -18.94
N ILE A 399 15.55 13.45 -20.09
CA ILE A 399 15.54 12.59 -21.28
C ILE A 399 16.10 11.18 -21.02
N LEU A 400 16.98 11.03 -20.02
CA LEU A 400 17.55 9.76 -19.61
C LEU A 400 16.60 8.89 -18.78
N MET A 401 15.45 9.40 -18.32
CA MET A 401 14.41 8.55 -17.70
C MET A 401 14.07 7.37 -18.62
N GLN A 402 13.96 7.62 -19.93
CA GLN A 402 13.75 6.60 -20.96
C GLN A 402 12.71 5.52 -20.54
N PRO A 403 11.42 5.87 -20.43
CA PRO A 403 10.37 4.88 -20.18
C PRO A 403 10.43 3.72 -21.18
N GLN A 404 10.10 2.52 -20.74
CA GLN A 404 10.16 1.30 -21.56
C GLN A 404 8.79 0.65 -21.69
N ILE A 405 8.58 -0.05 -22.80
CA ILE A 405 7.38 -0.86 -23.03
C ILE A 405 7.78 -2.21 -23.62
N ASN A 406 7.12 -3.25 -23.15
CA ASN A 406 7.13 -4.57 -23.75
C ASN A 406 5.70 -4.97 -24.05
N ASP A 407 5.37 -4.84 -25.33
CA ASP A 407 4.06 -5.13 -25.87
C ASP A 407 4.07 -6.55 -26.45
N MET A 408 3.29 -7.43 -25.80
CA MET A 408 3.02 -8.80 -26.20
C MET A 408 1.51 -9.01 -26.40
N TYR A 409 0.77 -7.94 -26.74
CA TYR A 409 -0.68 -7.96 -26.91
C TYR A 409 -1.08 -7.91 -28.40
N PRO A 410 -2.11 -8.68 -28.83
CA PRO A 410 -2.68 -9.80 -28.11
C PRO A 410 -1.68 -10.96 -28.02
N HIS A 411 -0.70 -10.97 -28.92
CA HIS A 411 0.36 -11.96 -29.02
C HIS A 411 1.72 -11.28 -29.17
N PRO A 412 2.83 -11.98 -28.91
CA PRO A 412 4.17 -11.49 -29.20
C PRO A 412 4.35 -11.06 -30.66
N PHE A 413 5.25 -10.10 -30.89
CA PHE A 413 5.72 -9.74 -32.23
C PHE A 413 6.11 -11.01 -33.04
N PRO A 414 5.71 -11.13 -34.32
CA PRO A 414 5.10 -10.10 -35.18
C PRO A 414 3.56 -10.03 -35.13
N LEU A 415 2.90 -10.76 -34.24
CA LEU A 415 1.44 -10.88 -34.18
C LEU A 415 0.79 -9.86 -33.22
N ASN A 416 1.54 -8.88 -32.73
CA ASN A 416 1.08 -7.80 -31.85
C ASN A 416 0.31 -6.70 -32.62
N GLY A 417 -0.64 -7.10 -33.46
CA GLY A 417 -1.33 -6.21 -34.41
C GLY A 417 -2.57 -5.50 -33.87
N LYS A 418 -2.92 -5.68 -32.59
CA LYS A 418 -4.07 -5.00 -31.95
C LYS A 418 -3.59 -4.08 -30.84
N GLU A 419 -4.38 -3.07 -30.55
CA GLU A 419 -4.12 -2.10 -29.49
C GLU A 419 -4.88 -2.47 -28.22
N MET A 420 -4.24 -2.25 -27.07
CA MET A 420 -4.86 -2.49 -25.77
C MET A 420 -5.63 -1.26 -25.29
N PHE A 421 -6.92 -1.43 -25.03
CA PHE A 421 -7.74 -0.44 -24.32
C PHE A 421 -8.01 -0.92 -22.89
N LEU A 422 -8.15 0.00 -21.94
CA LEU A 422 -8.53 -0.30 -20.54
C LEU A 422 -10.05 -0.24 -20.36
#